data_AF-A0A6G1ILV7-F1
#
_entry.id   AF-A0A6G1ILV7-F1
#
_cell.length_a   1.000
_cell.length_b   1.000
_cell.length_c   1.000
_cell.angle_alpha   90.00
_cell.angle_beta   90.00
_cell.angle_gamma   90.00
#
_symmetry.space_group_name_H-M   'P 1'
#
loop_
_entity.id
_entity.type
_entity.pdbx_description
1 polymer ?
#
loop_
_entity_poly.entity_id
_entity_poly.type
_entity_poly.pdbx_seq_one_letter_code
_entity_poly.pdbx_strand_id
1 'polypeptide(L)'
;MKSSWHADIKPENIILVRGKYKLADPGFARFKKAQDKGTVPQIRIHGGTDTYGAPEVSSEATVHQTIDTWSLGCVFSMAATWVILGYSGVCQYQLVRE
;
A
#
# COMPACT_ATOMS: atom_id res chain seq x y z
N MET A 1 18.59 -6.07 9.04
CA MET A 1 17.11 -5.98 9.07
C MET A 1 16.54 -6.79 7.92
N LYS A 2 15.36 -7.39 8.07
CA LYS A 2 14.60 -7.94 6.94
C LYS A 2 13.77 -6.80 6.35
N SER A 3 13.75 -6.65 5.03
CA SER A 3 12.80 -5.77 4.36
C SER A 3 11.59 -6.59 3.95
N SER A 4 10.40 -6.02 4.14
CA SER A 4 9.13 -6.67 3.86
C SER A 4 8.21 -5.73 3.09
N TRP A 5 7.56 -6.27 2.07
CA TRP A 5 6.55 -5.58 1.29
C TRP A 5 5.22 -6.20 1.63
N HIS A 6 4.20 -5.39 1.88
CA HIS A 6 2.83 -5.87 1.96
C HIS A 6 2.23 -6.03 0.55
N ALA A 7 2.49 -5.06 -0.33
CA ALA A 7 2.06 -5.03 -1.73
C ALA A 7 0.54 -5.07 -1.96
N ASP A 8 -0.27 -4.84 -0.92
CA ASP A 8 -1.73 -4.74 -1.01
C ASP A 8 -2.32 -3.95 0.16
N ILE A 9 -1.70 -2.80 0.49
CA ILE A 9 -2.23 -1.91 1.53
C ILE A 9 -3.42 -1.14 0.95
N LYS A 10 -4.59 -1.37 1.53
CA LYS A 10 -5.86 -0.76 1.16
C LYS A 10 -6.80 -0.76 2.36
N PRO A 11 -7.88 0.05 2.37
CA PRO A 11 -8.79 0.15 3.50
C PRO A 11 -9.34 -1.20 3.96
N GLU A 12 -9.64 -2.11 3.03
CA GLU A 12 -10.18 -3.45 3.29
C GLU A 12 -9.21 -4.33 4.10
N ASN A 13 -7.91 -4.06 3.98
CA ASN A 13 -6.84 -4.81 4.63
C ASN A 13 -6.33 -4.14 5.92
N ILE A 14 -6.99 -3.08 6.40
CA ILE A 14 -6.68 -2.41 7.67
C ILE A 14 -7.80 -2.70 8.67
N ILE A 15 -7.57 -3.66 9.56
CA ILE A 15 -8.60 -4.15 10.49
C ILE A 15 -8.36 -3.68 11.93
N LEU A 16 -9.44 -3.49 12.69
CA LEU A 16 -9.40 -3.15 14.11
C LEU A 16 -9.52 -4.42 14.97
N VAL A 17 -8.46 -4.75 15.72
CA VAL A 17 -8.45 -5.90 16.62
C VAL A 17 -8.10 -5.44 18.02
N ARG A 18 -9.04 -5.58 18.95
CA ARG A 18 -8.87 -5.20 20.37
C ARG A 18 -8.35 -3.76 20.53
N GLY A 19 -8.98 -2.81 19.82
CA GLY A 19 -8.62 -1.39 19.88
C GLY A 19 -7.33 -1.00 19.16
N LYS A 20 -6.72 -1.89 18.38
CA LYS A 20 -5.49 -1.61 17.60
C LYS A 20 -5.70 -1.93 16.13
N TYR A 21 -5.31 -1.00 15.27
CA TYR A 21 -5.27 -1.22 13.82
C TYR A 21 -4.14 -2.20 13.46
N LYS A 22 -4.42 -3.10 12.53
CA LYS A 22 -3.50 -4.13 12.03
C LYS A 22 -3.64 -4.26 10.52
N LEU A 23 -2.53 -4.51 9.84
CA LEU A 23 -2.53 -4.95 8.45
C LEU A 23 -2.94 -6.42 8.38
N ALA A 24 -3.78 -6.74 7.42
CA ALA A 24 -4.32 -8.07 7.13
C ALA A 24 -4.11 -8.43 5.65
N ASP A 25 -4.37 -9.70 5.32
CA ASP A 25 -4.18 -10.26 3.98
C ASP A 25 -2.74 -10.14 3.42
N PRO A 26 -1.80 -10.98 3.92
CA PRO A 26 -0.44 -11.01 3.40
C PRO A 26 -0.30 -11.84 2.11
N GLY A 27 -1.38 -12.09 1.35
CA GLY A 27 -1.34 -12.92 0.14
C GLY A 27 -0.31 -12.45 -0.90
N PHE A 28 -0.07 -11.13 -0.97
CA PHE A 28 0.92 -10.51 -1.85
C PHE A 28 2.24 -10.16 -1.14
N ALA A 29 2.35 -10.43 0.16
CA ALA A 29 3.51 -10.01 0.94
C ALA A 29 4.80 -10.71 0.48
N ARG A 30 5.92 -10.01 0.58
CA ARG A 30 7.24 -10.50 0.20
C ARG A 30 8.28 -10.11 1.22
N PHE A 31 9.27 -10.98 1.44
CA PHE A 31 10.33 -10.76 2.41
C PHE A 31 11.68 -10.97 1.74
N LYS A 32 12.58 -10.01 1.90
CA LYS A 32 13.97 -10.13 1.47
C LYS A 32 14.89 -9.88 2.65
N LYS A 33 15.79 -10.82 2.92
CA LYS A 33 16.90 -10.57 3.84
C LYS A 33 17.80 -9.52 3.18
N ALA A 34 18.22 -8.50 3.93
CA ALA A 34 19.26 -7.60 3.45
C ALA A 34 20.49 -8.44 3.09
N GLN A 35 20.84 -8.48 1.81
CA GLN A 35 22.14 -8.95 1.34
C GLN A 35 23.00 -7.70 1.17
N ASP A 36 24.16 -7.73 1.83
CA ASP A 36 25.20 -6.72 1.87
C ASP A 36 24.85 -5.34 2.48
N LYS A 37 25.85 -4.77 3.15
CA LYS A 37 25.77 -3.43 3.76
C LYS A 37 25.84 -2.39 2.64
N GLY A 38 24.71 -1.80 2.26
CA GLY A 38 24.70 -0.57 1.46
C GLY A 38 23.62 -0.48 0.38
N THR A 39 23.03 -1.59 -0.05
CA THR A 39 22.01 -1.57 -1.12
C THR A 39 20.61 -1.64 -0.54
N VAL A 40 19.73 -0.71 -0.93
CA VAL A 40 18.31 -0.77 -0.59
C VAL A 40 17.70 -1.95 -1.36
N PRO A 41 17.09 -2.94 -0.68
CA PRO A 41 16.62 -4.13 -1.35
C PRO A 41 15.44 -3.80 -2.26
N GLN A 42 15.39 -4.48 -3.40
CA GLN A 42 14.30 -4.47 -4.36
C GLN A 42 13.79 -5.89 -4.62
N ILE A 43 12.53 -6.00 -5.02
CA ILE A 43 11.89 -7.26 -5.37
C ILE A 43 10.97 -7.11 -6.57
N ARG A 44 10.67 -8.22 -7.24
CA ARG A 44 9.60 -8.29 -8.22
C ARG A 44 8.27 -8.54 -7.50
N ILE A 45 7.28 -7.70 -7.75
CA ILE A 45 5.90 -7.85 -7.28
C ILE A 45 5.05 -8.38 -8.43
N HIS A 46 4.10 -9.26 -8.10
CA HIS A 46 3.10 -9.78 -9.02
C HIS A 46 1.74 -9.76 -8.32
N GLY A 47 0.74 -9.15 -8.97
CA GLY A 47 -0.59 -8.95 -8.40
C GLY A 47 -0.65 -7.79 -7.41
N GLY A 48 -1.73 -7.77 -6.61
CA GLY A 48 -2.10 -6.63 -5.75
C GLY A 48 -3.31 -5.87 -6.33
N THR A 49 -3.70 -4.80 -5.65
CA THR A 49 -4.80 -3.92 -6.08
C THR A 49 -4.26 -2.66 -6.74
N ASP A 50 -4.48 -2.50 -8.06
CA ASP A 50 -3.93 -1.39 -8.85
C ASP A 50 -4.38 -0.01 -8.36
N THR A 51 -5.60 0.12 -7.85
CA THR A 51 -6.19 1.38 -7.36
C THR A 51 -5.40 2.05 -6.22
N TYR A 52 -4.61 1.28 -5.47
CA TYR A 52 -3.72 1.77 -4.41
C TYR A 52 -2.24 1.50 -4.74
N GLY A 53 -1.97 0.92 -5.91
CA GLY A 53 -0.63 0.56 -6.37
C GLY A 53 0.19 1.78 -6.74
N ALA A 54 1.49 1.71 -6.45
CA ALA A 54 2.44 2.72 -6.89
C ALA A 54 2.69 2.57 -8.41
N PRO A 55 2.83 3.68 -9.16
CA PRO A 55 2.98 3.64 -10.62
C PRO A 55 4.20 2.84 -11.08
N GLU A 56 5.29 2.83 -10.29
CA GLU A 56 6.49 2.05 -10.56
C GLU A 56 6.25 0.53 -10.58
N VAL A 57 5.19 0.03 -9.93
CA VAL A 57 4.85 -1.41 -9.95
C VAL A 57 4.51 -1.89 -11.37
N SER A 58 3.95 -1.00 -12.20
CA SER A 58 3.58 -1.30 -13.59
C SER A 58 4.70 -1.05 -14.60
N SER A 59 5.68 -0.21 -14.25
CA SER A 59 6.71 0.28 -15.19
C SER A 59 8.10 -0.28 -14.91
N GLU A 60 8.38 -0.77 -13.71
CA GLU A 60 9.68 -1.30 -13.31
C GLU A 60 9.67 -2.83 -13.13
N ALA A 61 10.82 -3.47 -13.41
CA ALA A 61 10.97 -4.92 -13.21
C ALA A 61 11.07 -5.31 -11.72
N THR A 62 11.59 -4.40 -10.89
CA THR A 62 11.74 -4.59 -9.45
C THR A 62 11.56 -3.27 -8.72
N VAL A 63 10.88 -3.31 -7.57
CA VAL A 63 10.49 -2.11 -6.82
C VAL A 63 11.05 -2.11 -5.41
N HIS A 64 11.19 -0.91 -4.85
CA HIS A 64 11.56 -0.69 -3.45
C HIS A 64 10.35 -0.85 -2.52
N GLN A 65 10.60 -0.83 -1.20
CA GLN A 65 9.53 -0.90 -0.18
C GLN A 65 8.62 0.32 -0.19
N THR A 66 9.03 1.40 -0.86
CA THR A 66 8.28 2.66 -0.99
C THR A 66 6.92 2.49 -1.64
N ILE A 67 6.66 1.40 -2.36
CA ILE A 67 5.32 1.11 -2.91
C ILE A 67 4.27 1.01 -1.80
N ASP A 68 4.62 0.48 -0.61
CA ASP A 68 3.71 0.38 0.53
C ASP A 68 3.42 1.79 1.11
N THR A 69 4.40 2.68 1.06
CA THR A 69 4.23 4.09 1.46
C THR A 69 3.28 4.82 0.51
N TRP A 70 3.39 4.58 -0.80
CA TRP A 70 2.45 5.11 -1.78
C TRP A 70 1.02 4.62 -1.50
N SER A 71 0.84 3.32 -1.33
CA SER A 71 -0.47 2.73 -1.01
C SER A 71 -1.07 3.30 0.27
N LEU A 72 -0.25 3.50 1.31
CA LEU A 72 -0.68 4.15 2.54
C LEU A 72 -1.08 5.62 2.30
N GLY A 73 -0.39 6.34 1.42
CA GLY A 73 -0.76 7.68 0.99
C GLY A 73 -2.16 7.72 0.34
N CYS A 74 -2.48 6.75 -0.51
CA CYS A 74 -3.80 6.59 -1.10
C CYS A 74 -4.91 6.28 -0.07
N VAL A 75 -4.59 5.59 1.02
CA VAL A 75 -5.51 5.37 2.14
C VAL A 75 -5.72 6.68 2.92
N PHE A 76 -4.65 7.40 3.22
CA PHE A 76 -4.72 8.67 3.94
C PHE A 76 -5.47 9.75 3.15
N SER A 77 -5.31 9.80 1.83
CA SER A 77 -6.08 10.74 1.01
C SER A 77 -7.59 10.47 1.09
N MET A 78 -8.02 9.21 1.09
CA MET A 78 -9.41 8.84 1.30
C MET A 78 -9.91 9.22 2.70
N ALA A 79 -9.11 8.93 3.74
CA ALA A 79 -9.45 9.27 5.11
C ALA A 79 -9.60 10.79 5.29
N ALA A 80 -8.68 11.58 4.72
CA ALA A 80 -8.75 13.04 4.75
C ALA A 80 -10.00 13.56 4.04
N THR A 81 -10.33 13.01 2.86
CA THR A 81 -11.57 13.33 2.14
C THR A 81 -12.80 13.07 3.00
N TRP A 82 -12.87 11.91 3.67
CA TRP A 82 -13.98 11.62 4.59
C TRP A 82 -14.08 12.63 5.73
N VAL A 83 -12.95 12.94 6.38
CA VAL A 83 -12.91 13.86 7.52
C VAL A 83 -13.41 15.26 7.13
N ILE A 84 -13.09 15.71 5.92
CA ILE A 84 -13.39 17.08 5.47
C ILE A 84 -14.76 17.18 4.80
N LEU A 85 -15.11 16.22 3.94
CA LEU A 85 -16.24 16.29 3.02
C LEU A 85 -17.33 15.23 3.31
N GLY A 86 -17.09 14.31 4.25
CA GLY A 86 -17.99 13.22 4.57
C GLY A 86 -18.10 12.17 3.46
N TYR A 87 -19.15 11.35 3.53
CA TYR A 87 -19.36 10.24 2.61
C TYR A 87 -19.53 10.67 1.14
N SER A 88 -20.28 11.73 0.87
CA SER A 88 -20.48 12.25 -0.48
C SER A 88 -19.16 12.65 -1.13
N GLY A 89 -18.25 13.26 -0.36
CA GLY A 89 -16.90 13.58 -0.83
C GLY A 89 -16.08 12.35 -1.17
N VAL A 90 -16.19 11.26 -0.39
CA VAL A 90 -15.50 10.00 -0.70
C VAL A 90 -16.04 9.37 -1.99
N CYS A 91 -17.36 9.34 -2.18
CA CYS A 91 -17.95 8.83 -3.43
C CYS A 91 -17.45 9.61 -4.65
N GLN A 92 -17.41 10.95 -4.56
CA GLN A 92 -16.88 11.77 -5.64
C GLN A 92 -15.38 11.54 -5.85
N TYR A 93 -14.60 11.46 -4.77
CA TYR A 93 -13.16 11.22 -4.83
C TYR A 93 -12.83 9.87 -5.48
N GLN A 94 -13.60 8.82 -5.19
CA GLN A 94 -13.43 7.51 -5.82
C GLN A 94 -13.70 7.58 -7.33
N LEU A 95 -14.77 8.27 -7.76
CA LEU A 95 -15.11 8.41 -9.17
C LEU A 95 -14.04 9.11 -10.01
N VAL A 96 -13.27 10.04 -9.43
CA VAL A 96 -12.22 10.79 -10.16
C VAL A 96 -10.84 10.14 -10.10
N ARG A 97 -10.68 9.07 -9.32
CA ARG A 97 -9.39 8.41 -9.08
C ARG A 97 -9.21 7.12 -9.90
N GLU A 98 -10.31 6.59 -10.44
CA GLU A 98 -10.34 5.52 -11.44
C GLU A 98 -10.07 6.07 -12.84
#